data_AF-A0A6M0S7X4-F1
#
_entry.id   AF-A0A6M0S7X4-F1
#
_cell.length_a   1.000
_cell.length_b   1.000
_cell.length_c   1.000
_cell.angle_alpha   90.00
_cell.angle_beta   90.00
_cell.angle_gamma   90.00
#
_symmetry.space_group_name_H-M   'P 1'
#
loop_
_entity.id
_entity.type
_entity.pdbx_description
1 polymer ?
#
loop_
_entity_poly.entity_id
_entity_poly.type
_entity_poly.pdbx_seq_one_letter_code
_entity_poly.pdbx_strand_id
1 'polypeptide(L)'
;MSNASEHSPESQTVQDRLVNLRQLAQAFPKEQREDVLLELDDLSTDLTHTDGSSLQTLHKRLKRLAAIAMMARMFATNNQQVIEEFASNLVELTNATKIGGGDSEE
;
A
#
# COMPACT_ATOMS: atom_id res chain seq x y z
N MET A 1 5.39 -17.96 31.55
CA MET A 1 4.27 -17.64 30.63
C MET A 1 4.88 -16.84 29.51
N SER A 2 5.12 -17.47 28.37
CA SER A 2 5.76 -16.84 27.22
C SER A 2 4.71 -16.68 26.14
N ASN A 3 4.30 -15.45 25.84
CA ASN A 3 3.67 -15.09 24.57
C ASN A 3 3.66 -13.56 24.42
N ALA A 4 4.84 -12.96 24.28
CA ALA A 4 4.94 -11.66 23.66
C ALA A 4 5.15 -11.92 22.17
N SER A 5 4.08 -11.82 21.38
CA SER A 5 4.16 -11.89 19.93
C SER A 5 5.05 -10.75 19.46
N GLU A 6 6.27 -11.08 19.08
CA GLU A 6 7.24 -10.17 18.48
C GLU A 6 6.72 -9.78 17.09
N HIS A 7 5.90 -8.73 17.02
CA HIS A 7 5.70 -8.04 15.75
C HIS A 7 7.04 -7.44 15.36
N SER A 8 7.66 -7.98 14.29
CA SER A 8 8.87 -7.40 13.70
C SER A 8 8.65 -5.90 13.45
N PRO A 9 9.64 -5.03 13.70
CA PRO A 9 9.56 -3.59 13.39
C PRO A 9 9.10 -3.31 11.96
N GLU A 10 9.43 -4.22 11.02
CA GLU A 10 8.98 -4.16 9.63
C GLU A 10 7.45 -4.30 9.50
N SER A 11 6.82 -5.19 10.28
CA SER A 11 5.36 -5.39 10.29
C SER A 11 4.60 -4.21 10.89
N GLN A 12 5.15 -3.57 11.93
CA GLN A 12 4.57 -2.36 12.51
C GLN A 12 4.62 -1.20 11.50
N THR A 13 5.75 -1.08 10.80
CA THR A 13 5.96 -0.08 9.74
C THR A 13 4.98 -0.26 8.57
N VAL A 14 4.67 -1.49 8.16
CA VAL A 14 3.71 -1.77 7.07
C VAL A 14 2.27 -1.38 7.46
N GLN A 15 1.84 -1.69 8.69
CA GLN A 15 0.50 -1.32 9.16
C GLN A 15 0.31 0.19 9.27
N ASP A 16 1.31 0.90 9.83
CA ASP A 16 1.28 2.37 9.93
C ASP A 16 1.17 3.03 8.55
N ARG A 17 1.85 2.46 7.54
CA ARG A 17 1.76 2.90 6.15
C ARG A 17 0.39 2.68 5.53
N LEU A 18 -0.23 1.53 5.78
CA LEU A 18 -1.60 1.28 5.31
C LEU A 18 -2.61 2.25 5.93
N VAL A 19 -2.45 2.57 7.21
CA VAL A 19 -3.27 3.59 7.89
C VAL A 19 -3.07 4.95 7.23
N ASN A 20 -1.83 5.35 6.97
CA ASN A 20 -1.54 6.62 6.28
C ASN A 20 -2.16 6.67 4.88
N LEU A 21 -1.99 5.60 4.08
CA LEU A 21 -2.58 5.49 2.75
C LEU A 21 -4.11 5.61 2.77
N ARG A 22 -4.79 5.00 3.76
CA ARG A 22 -6.25 5.14 3.93
C ARG A 22 -6.67 6.58 4.28
N GLN A 23 -5.87 7.30 5.06
CA GLN A 23 -6.12 8.71 5.37
C GLN A 23 -5.97 9.58 4.12
N LEU A 24 -4.87 9.40 3.38
CA LEU A 24 -4.60 10.13 2.14
C LEU A 24 -5.65 9.84 1.05
N ALA A 25 -6.14 8.59 0.98
CA ALA A 25 -7.22 8.19 0.07
C ALA A 25 -8.51 9.00 0.26
N GLN A 26 -8.77 9.56 1.46
CA GLN A 26 -9.97 10.37 1.69
C GLN A 26 -10.04 11.64 0.82
N ALA A 27 -8.87 12.14 0.39
CA ALA A 27 -8.77 13.32 -0.47
C ALA A 27 -8.99 13.02 -1.96
N PHE A 28 -9.11 11.75 -2.34
CA PHE A 28 -9.39 11.35 -3.71
C PHE A 28 -10.83 11.72 -4.08
N PRO A 29 -11.12 11.98 -5.38
CA PRO A 29 -12.49 12.12 -5.84
C PRO A 29 -13.30 10.86 -5.55
N LYS A 30 -14.61 11.00 -5.32
CA LYS A 30 -15.47 9.94 -4.77
C LYS A 30 -15.30 8.60 -5.47
N GLU A 31 -15.34 8.59 -6.81
CA GLU A 31 -15.23 7.37 -7.61
C GLU A 31 -13.89 6.66 -7.38
N GLN A 32 -12.76 7.37 -7.48
CA GLN A 32 -11.45 6.77 -7.27
C GLN A 32 -11.21 6.41 -5.80
N ARG A 33 -11.79 7.15 -4.85
CA ARG A 33 -11.65 6.87 -3.42
C ARG A 33 -12.22 5.51 -3.05
N GLU A 34 -13.40 5.16 -3.56
CA GLU A 34 -14.03 3.87 -3.28
C GLU A 34 -13.15 2.72 -3.80
N ASP A 35 -12.62 2.85 -5.02
CA ASP A 35 -11.68 1.88 -5.61
C ASP A 35 -10.37 1.76 -4.80
N VAL A 36 -9.78 2.89 -4.38
CA VAL A 36 -8.56 2.89 -3.57
C VAL A 36 -8.78 2.23 -2.22
N LEU A 37 -9.87 2.55 -1.53
CA LEU A 37 -10.16 1.99 -0.21
C LEU A 37 -10.37 0.48 -0.28
N LEU A 38 -11.11 -0.01 -1.29
CA LEU A 38 -11.29 -1.44 -1.53
C LEU A 38 -9.96 -2.15 -1.76
N GLU A 39 -9.11 -1.61 -2.64
CA GLU A 39 -7.82 -2.24 -2.96
C GLU A 39 -6.84 -2.16 -1.77
N LEU A 40 -6.93 -1.14 -0.90
CA LEU A 40 -6.18 -1.07 0.36
C LEU A 40 -6.65 -2.10 1.40
N ASP A 41 -7.96 -2.36 1.49
CA ASP A 41 -8.51 -3.38 2.40
C ASP A 41 -8.08 -4.78 1.97
N ASP A 42 -8.15 -5.04 0.68
CA ASP A 42 -7.65 -6.26 0.06
C ASP A 42 -6.13 -6.41 0.26
N LEU A 43 -5.35 -5.35 0.05
CA LEU A 43 -3.90 -5.35 0.29
C LEU A 43 -3.58 -5.64 1.75
N SER A 44 -4.32 -5.06 2.70
CA SER A 44 -4.17 -5.34 4.12
C SER A 44 -4.47 -6.81 4.45
N THR A 45 -5.48 -7.39 3.81
CA THR A 45 -5.81 -8.80 3.97
C THR A 45 -4.69 -9.67 3.43
N ASP A 46 -4.20 -9.35 2.23
CA ASP A 46 -3.12 -10.10 1.59
C ASP A 46 -1.82 -10.09 2.41
N LEU A 47 -1.50 -8.96 3.04
CA LEU A 47 -0.32 -8.78 3.89
C LEU A 47 -0.42 -9.45 5.26
N THR A 48 -1.63 -9.70 5.76
CA THR A 48 -1.85 -10.35 7.06
C THR A 48 -1.98 -11.87 6.95
N HIS A 49 -2.29 -12.39 5.76
CA HIS A 49 -2.34 -13.82 5.48
C HIS A 49 -0.98 -14.35 5.04
N THR A 50 -0.24 -14.98 5.97
CA THR A 50 1.07 -15.64 5.73
C THR A 50 1.00 -16.87 4.82
N ASP A 51 -0.20 -17.40 4.57
CA ASP A 51 -0.40 -18.74 4.01
C ASP A 51 -0.81 -18.77 2.53
N GLY A 52 -0.83 -17.65 1.79
CA GLY A 52 -1.26 -17.76 0.38
C GLY A 52 -1.25 -16.55 -0.53
N SER A 53 -0.96 -15.34 -0.05
CA SER A 53 -0.82 -14.21 -0.98
C SER A 53 0.49 -14.35 -1.75
N SER A 54 0.39 -14.81 -3.00
CA SER A 54 1.57 -14.85 -3.86
C SER A 54 2.16 -13.44 -3.99
N LEU A 55 3.49 -13.31 -4.03
CA LEU A 55 4.15 -12.03 -4.30
C LEU A 55 3.62 -11.36 -5.58
N GLN A 56 3.17 -12.16 -6.56
CA GLN A 56 2.52 -11.66 -7.77
C GLN A 56 1.17 -10.99 -7.50
N THR A 57 0.36 -11.55 -6.60
CA THR A 57 -0.91 -10.94 -6.17
C THR A 57 -0.61 -9.58 -5.52
N LEU A 58 0.32 -9.56 -4.57
CA LEU A 58 0.72 -8.34 -3.86
C LEU A 58 1.21 -7.24 -4.82
N HIS A 59 2.08 -7.61 -5.77
CA HIS A 59 2.54 -6.71 -6.84
C HIS A 59 1.40 -6.19 -7.70
N LYS A 60 0.45 -7.04 -8.07
CA LYS A 60 -0.69 -6.66 -8.91
C LYS A 60 -1.54 -5.61 -8.19
N ARG A 61 -1.76 -5.76 -6.89
CA ARG A 61 -2.51 -4.80 -6.07
C ARG A 61 -1.81 -3.44 -5.97
N LEU A 62 -0.52 -3.45 -5.66
CA LEU A 62 0.29 -2.22 -5.62
C LEU A 62 0.28 -1.50 -6.98
N LYS A 63 0.37 -2.24 -8.10
CA LYS A 63 0.25 -1.65 -9.45
C LYS A 63 -1.13 -1.04 -9.70
N ARG A 64 -2.22 -1.66 -9.23
CA ARG A 64 -3.57 -1.11 -9.35
C ARG A 64 -3.73 0.18 -8.55
N LEU A 65 -3.28 0.19 -7.29
CA LEU A 65 -3.27 1.40 -6.46
C LEU A 65 -2.50 2.55 -7.14
N ALA A 66 -1.34 2.24 -7.74
CA ALA A 66 -0.56 3.23 -8.49
C ALA A 66 -1.32 3.76 -9.72
N ALA A 67 -2.01 2.88 -10.46
CA ALA A 67 -2.82 3.28 -11.62
C ALA A 67 -4.00 4.17 -11.21
N ILE A 68 -4.69 3.83 -10.12
CA ILE A 68 -5.81 4.64 -9.61
C ILE A 68 -5.30 6.01 -9.14
N ALA A 69 -4.15 6.06 -8.46
CA ALA A 69 -3.52 7.33 -8.06
C ALA A 69 -3.13 8.19 -9.27
N MET A 70 -2.58 7.60 -10.33
CA MET A 70 -2.29 8.32 -11.58
C MET A 70 -3.56 8.85 -12.26
N MET A 71 -4.63 8.06 -12.30
CA MET A 71 -5.92 8.51 -12.83
C MET A 71 -6.49 9.65 -11.98
N ALA A 72 -6.53 9.50 -10.66
CA ALA A 72 -6.98 10.53 -9.74
C ALA A 72 -6.19 11.83 -9.94
N ARG A 73 -4.86 11.75 -10.11
CA ARG A 73 -4.01 12.93 -10.37
C ARG A 73 -4.41 13.68 -11.66
N MET A 74 -4.77 12.97 -12.73
CA MET A 74 -5.16 13.58 -14.00
C MET A 74 -6.46 14.39 -13.90
N PHE A 75 -7.37 13.98 -13.00
CA PHE A 75 -8.68 14.63 -12.84
C PHE A 75 -8.78 15.53 -11.60
N ALA A 76 -7.84 15.41 -10.66
CA ALA A 76 -7.80 16.21 -9.45
C ALA A 76 -7.33 17.63 -9.77
N THR A 77 -8.27 18.57 -9.73
CA THR A 77 -7.99 20.02 -9.78
C THR A 77 -7.60 20.58 -8.41
N ASN A 78 -8.02 19.92 -7.33
CA ASN A 78 -7.67 20.20 -5.95
C ASN A 78 -7.05 18.93 -5.33
N ASN A 79 -6.18 19.07 -4.32
CA ASN A 79 -5.54 17.96 -3.59
C ASN A 79 -4.46 17.17 -4.35
N GLN A 80 -3.87 17.73 -5.42
CA GLN A 80 -2.76 17.07 -6.13
C GLN A 80 -1.60 16.67 -5.22
N GLN A 81 -1.23 17.54 -4.26
CA GLN A 81 -0.18 17.26 -3.30
C GLN A 81 -0.48 16.01 -2.43
N VAL A 82 -1.74 15.80 -2.04
CA VAL A 82 -2.15 14.63 -1.25
C VAL A 82 -2.07 13.35 -2.10
N ILE A 83 -2.41 13.45 -3.40
CA ILE A 83 -2.29 12.33 -4.34
C ILE A 83 -0.83 11.98 -4.61
N GLU A 84 0.06 12.98 -4.68
CA GLU A 84 1.51 12.76 -4.78
C GLU A 84 2.09 12.12 -3.52
N GLU A 85 1.65 12.57 -2.35
CA GLU A 85 2.03 11.98 -1.06
C GLU A 85 1.54 10.53 -0.94
N PHE A 86 0.32 10.25 -1.43
CA PHE A 86 -0.20 8.88 -1.53
C PHE A 86 0.71 8.00 -2.41
N ALA A 87 1.11 8.50 -3.58
CA ALA A 87 2.00 7.78 -4.48
C ALA A 87 3.37 7.51 -3.86
N SER A 88 3.95 8.47 -3.13
CA SER A 88 5.21 8.28 -2.39
C SER A 88 5.09 7.19 -1.33
N ASN A 89 4.03 7.23 -0.52
CA ASN A 89 3.77 6.23 0.51
C ASN A 89 3.59 4.82 -0.08
N LEU A 90 3.00 4.71 -1.27
CA LEU A 90 2.84 3.44 -1.99
C LEU A 90 4.19 2.86 -2.46
N VAL A 91 5.11 3.70 -2.92
CA VAL A 91 6.48 3.28 -3.28
C VAL A 91 7.21 2.77 -2.04
N GLU A 92 7.12 3.49 -0.93
CA GLU A 92 7.75 3.06 0.31
C GLU A 92 7.15 1.76 0.85
N LEU A 93 5.83 1.56 0.74
CA LEU A 93 5.17 0.31 1.08
C LEU A 93 5.70 -0.84 0.21
N THR A 94 5.84 -0.63 -1.10
CA THR A 94 6.39 -1.61 -2.04
C THR A 94 7.80 -2.06 -1.62
N ASN A 95 8.65 -1.10 -1.24
CA ASN A 95 10.01 -1.36 -0.77
C ASN A 95 10.02 -2.11 0.58
N ALA A 96 9.17 -1.70 1.52
CA ALA A 96 9.04 -2.32 2.84
C ALA A 96 8.58 -3.77 2.76
N THR A 97 7.73 -4.09 1.78
CA THR A 97 7.27 -5.46 1.53
C THR A 97 8.31 -6.35 0.82
N LYS A 98 9.55 -5.87 0.62
CA LYS A 98 10.66 -6.57 -0.07
C LYS A 98 10.20 -7.32 -1.32
N ILE A 99 9.45 -6.64 -2.18
CA ILE A 99 9.05 -7.16 -3.50
C ILE A 99 9.95 -6.62 -4.63
N GLY A 100 11.19 -6.26 -4.29
CA GLY A 100 12.32 -6.22 -5.22
C GLY A 100 13.19 -7.42 -4.91
N GLY A 101 13.53 -8.22 -5.92
CA GLY A 101 14.53 -9.30 -5.79
C GLY A 101 15.74 -8.77 -5.01
N GLY A 102 16.19 -9.48 -3.99
CA GLY A 102 16.96 -10.71 -4.22
C GLY A 102 18.40 -10.27 -4.44
N ASP A 103 19.18 -10.34 -3.38
CA ASP A 103 20.62 -10.67 -3.39
C ASP A 103 21.42 -10.11 -4.57
N SER A 104 21.95 -8.91 -4.42
CA SER A 104 23.26 -8.60 -5.01
C SER A 104 24.33 -9.31 -4.17
N GLU A 105 24.46 -10.61 -4.36
CA GLU A 105 25.74 -11.31 -4.20
C GLU A 105 26.53 -11.11 -5.51
N GLU A 106 27.51 -10.21 -5.49
CA GLU A 106 28.74 -10.30 -6.30
C GLU A 106 29.93 -10.20 -5.36
#